data_AF-A0AAV6A2E0-F1
#
_entry.id   AF-A0AAV6A2E0-F1
#
_cell.length_a   1.000
_cell.length_b   1.000
_cell.length_c   1.000
_cell.angle_alpha   90.00
_cell.angle_beta   90.00
_cell.angle_gamma   90.00
#
_symmetry.space_group_name_H-M   'P 1'
#
loop_
_entity.id
_entity.type
_entity.pdbx_description
1 polymer ?
#
loop_
_entity_poly.entity_id
_entity_poly.type
_entity_poly.pdbx_seq_one_letter_code
_entity_poly.pdbx_strand_id
1 'polypeptide(L)' 'NRDLVVIEGSLGAILDPSASPEGLTAKLGIDATRKFGEGGAEKLVMSEAPMAWARQLADKLSQPT' A
#
# COMPACT_ATOMS: atom_id res chain seq x y z
N ASN A 1 16.85 8.68 1.62
CA ASN A 1 16.34 8.72 0.23
C ASN A 1 16.76 7.45 -0.55
N ARG A 2 16.69 6.26 0.06
CA ARG A 2 17.10 4.98 -0.58
C ARG A 2 15.92 4.23 -1.20
N ASP A 3 14.76 4.36 -0.57
CA ASP A 3 13.59 3.52 -0.85
C ASP A 3 12.56 4.24 -1.74
N LEU A 4 12.96 5.34 -2.39
CA LEU A 4 12.17 6.08 -3.37
C LEU A 4 12.86 5.99 -4.73
N VAL A 5 12.11 5.64 -5.76
CA VAL A 5 12.57 5.59 -7.14
C VAL A 5 11.70 6.52 -7.96
N VAL A 6 12.31 7.49 -8.65
CA VAL A 6 11.60 8.42 -9.54
C VAL A 6 12.07 8.17 -10.96
N ILE A 7 11.11 7.96 -11.86
CA ILE A 7 11.34 7.86 -13.30
C ILE A 7 10.62 9.03 -13.96
N GLU A 8 11.40 10.00 -14.44
CA GLU A 8 10.90 11.20 -15.10
C GLU A 8 10.44 10.92 -16.53
N GLY A 9 9.62 11.83 -17.10
CA GLY A 9 9.27 11.83 -18.53
C GLY A 9 8.52 10.60 -19.02
N SER A 10 7.87 9.86 -18.13
CA SER A 10 7.11 8.65 -18.47
C SER A 10 5.71 9.01 -18.98
N LEU A 11 5.12 8.16 -19.82
CA LEU A 11 3.73 8.33 -20.27
C LEU A 11 2.77 8.34 -19.07
N GLY A 12 1.96 9.39 -18.96
CA GLY A 12 0.90 9.56 -17.96
C GLY A 12 -0.49 9.33 -18.53
N ALA A 13 -1.51 9.87 -17.86
CA ALA A 13 -2.86 9.93 -18.39
C ALA A 13 -3.11 11.31 -19.00
N ILE A 14 -3.79 11.36 -20.16
CA ILE A 14 -4.11 12.63 -20.86
C ILE A 14 -4.95 13.58 -19.98
N LEU A 15 -5.76 13.03 -19.08
CA LEU A 15 -6.64 13.79 -18.19
C LEU A 15 -5.98 14.09 -16.83
N ASP A 16 -4.72 13.70 -16.61
CA ASP A 16 -4.00 14.05 -15.39
C ASP A 16 -3.57 15.52 -15.47
N PRO A 17 -4.17 16.42 -14.66
CA PRO A 17 -3.85 17.84 -14.70
C PRO A 17 -2.44 18.16 -14.18
N SER A 18 -1.76 17.17 -13.57
CA SER A 18 -0.38 17.31 -13.11
C SER A 18 0.65 16.88 -14.16
N ALA A 19 0.23 16.26 -15.26
CA ALA A 19 1.10 15.90 -16.36
C ALA A 19 1.49 17.13 -17.20
N SER A 20 2.57 16.99 -17.97
CA SER A 20 2.92 17.97 -19.00
C SER A 20 1.82 18.07 -20.06
N PRO A 21 1.80 19.14 -20.88
CA PRO A 21 0.85 19.27 -21.99
C PRO A 21 0.87 18.08 -22.96
N GLU A 22 2.01 17.41 -23.11
CA GLU A 22 2.21 16.22 -23.95
C GLU A 22 1.77 14.91 -23.26
N GLY A 23 1.23 15.00 -22.03
CA GLY A 23 0.80 13.86 -21.23
C GLY A 23 1.96 13.10 -20.56
N LEU A 24 3.13 13.72 -20.40
CA LEU A 24 4.28 13.12 -19.71
C LEU A 24 4.26 13.46 -18.22
N THR A 25 4.67 12.52 -17.37
CA THR A 25 4.72 12.72 -15.92
C THR A 25 5.78 11.82 -15.30
N ALA A 26 6.16 12.11 -14.05
CA ALA A 26 7.00 11.23 -13.26
C ALA A 26 6.23 9.97 -12.80
N LYS A 27 6.94 8.86 -12.63
CA LYS A 27 6.44 7.69 -11.90
C LYS A 27 7.26 7.54 -10.63
N LEU A 28 6.58 7.54 -9.48
CA LEU A 28 7.19 7.35 -8.16
C LEU A 28 6.93 5.92 -7.68
N GLY A 29 8.01 5.16 -7.51
CA GLY A 29 8.01 3.90 -6.77
C GLY A 29 8.46 4.12 -5.33
N ILE A 30 7.76 3.51 -4.38
CA ILE A 30 8.12 3.51 -2.96
C ILE A 30 8.33 2.06 -2.53
N ASP A 31 9.56 1.70 -2.18
CA ASP A 31 9.86 0.38 -1.62
C ASP A 31 9.63 0.40 -0.10
N ALA A 32 8.39 0.09 0.28
CA ALA A 32 8.00 -0.05 1.67
C ALA A 32 8.16 -1.49 2.20
N THR A 33 8.89 -2.36 1.50
CA THR A 33 9.08 -3.74 1.92
C THR A 33 10.08 -3.85 3.07
N ARG A 34 9.99 -4.95 3.84
CA ARG A 34 11.03 -5.26 4.82
C ARG A 34 12.31 -5.60 4.04
N LYS A 35 13.37 -4.86 4.36
CA LYS A 35 14.70 -5.05 3.75
C LYS A 35 15.24 -6.44 4.06
N PHE A 36 15.69 -7.13 3.02
CA PHE A 36 16.27 -8.46 3.17
C PHE A 36 17.59 -8.38 3.93
N GLY A 37 17.79 -9.26 4.93
CA GLY A 37 19.02 -9.32 5.72
C GLY A 37 19.22 -8.18 6.74
N GLU A 38 18.47 -7.09 6.65
CA GLU A 38 18.41 -6.05 7.68
C GLU A 38 17.26 -6.38 8.64
N GLY A 39 17.56 -6.51 9.93
CA GLY A 39 16.54 -6.75 10.95
C GLY A 39 15.52 -5.60 10.97
N GLY A 40 14.26 -5.89 10.68
CA GLY A 40 13.16 -4.95 10.86
C GLY A 40 12.47 -5.16 12.20
N ALA A 41 11.62 -4.21 12.61
CA ALA A 41 10.72 -4.44 13.74
C ALA A 41 9.86 -5.69 13.49
N GLU A 42 9.68 -6.50 14.54
CA GLU A 42 8.79 -7.65 14.46
C GLU A 42 7.36 -7.19 14.27
N LYS A 43 6.65 -7.87 13.37
CA LYS A 43 5.23 -7.60 13.19
C LYS A 43 4.49 -8.23 14.36
N LEU A 44 3.72 -7.44 15.08
CA LEU A 44 2.79 -7.98 16.07
C LEU A 44 1.72 -8.81 15.33
N VAL A 45 1.61 -10.08 15.69
CA VAL A 45 0.63 -11.02 15.12
C VAL A 45 -0.29 -11.48 16.24
N MET A 46 -1.60 -11.27 16.07
CA MET A 46 -2.60 -11.81 16.98
C MET A 46 -2.70 -13.33 16.81
N SER A 47 -2.92 -14.05 17.90
CA SER A 47 -3.17 -15.50 17.83
C SER A 47 -4.48 -15.81 17.11
N GLU A 48 -4.60 -17.04 16.61
CA GLU A 48 -5.72 -17.44 15.75
C GLU A 48 -7.07 -17.38 16.45
N ALA A 49 -7.14 -17.78 17.73
CA ALA A 49 -8.40 -17.84 18.47
C ALA A 49 -9.08 -16.46 18.64
N PRO A 50 -8.40 -15.39 19.12
CA PRO A 50 -8.95 -14.03 19.12
C PRO A 50 -9.37 -13.55 17.74
N MET A 51 -8.58 -13.86 16.69
CA MET A 51 -8.91 -13.49 15.32
C MET A 51 -10.17 -14.20 14.80
N ALA A 52 -10.36 -15.47 15.15
CA ALA A 52 -11.56 -16.23 14.79
C ALA A 52 -12.81 -15.68 15.49
N TRP A 53 -12.71 -15.36 16.78
CA TRP A 53 -13.79 -14.71 17.52
C TRP A 53 -14.16 -13.36 16.91
N ALA A 54 -13.17 -12.52 16.58
CA ALA A 54 -13.40 -11.20 16.00
C ALA A 54 -14.13 -11.28 14.65
N ARG A 55 -13.79 -12.26 13.80
CA ARG A 55 -14.51 -12.50 12.53
C ARG A 55 -15.97 -12.86 12.77
N GLN A 56 -16.24 -13.81 13.67
CA GLN A 56 -17.62 -14.19 14.00
C GLN A 56 -18.45 -13.03 14.57
N LEU A 57 -17.82 -12.17 15.37
CA LEU A 57 -18.47 -10.97 15.89
C LEU A 57 -18.80 -9.99 14.76
N ALA A 58 -17.85 -9.72 13.87
CA ALA A 58 -18.06 -8.83 12.74
C ALA A 58 -19.22 -9.31 11.84
N ASP A 59 -19.28 -10.61 11.56
CA ASP A 59 -20.36 -11.20 10.77
C ASP A 59 -21.73 -10.98 11.42
N LYS A 60 -21.85 -11.21 12.73
CA LYS A 60 -23.10 -10.98 13.47
C LYS A 60 -23.56 -9.53 13.44
N LEU A 61 -22.62 -8.59 13.58
CA LEU A 61 -22.91 -7.15 13.58
C LEU A 61 -23.26 -6.61 12.18
N SER A 62 -22.87 -7.31 11.12
CA SER A 62 -23.14 -6.93 9.73
C SER A 62 -24.55 -7.29 9.24
N GLN A 63 -25.31 -8.08 10.01
CA GLN A 63 -26.67 -8.45 9.63
C GLN A 63 -27.62 -7.28 9.89
N PRO A 64 -28.40 -6.84 8.88
CA PRO A 64 -29.42 -5.82 9.10
C PRO A 64 -30.48 -6.38 10.06
N THR A 65 -30.82 -5.57 11.07
CA THR A 65 -31.93 -5.84 12.02
C THR A 65 -33.27 -5.92 11.33
#